data_AF-A0A8D0GY08-F1
#
_entry.id   AF-A0A8D0GY08-F1
#
_cell.length_a   1.000
_cell.length_b   1.000
_cell.length_c   1.000
_cell.angle_alpha   90.00
_cell.angle_beta   90.00
_cell.angle_gamma   90.00
#
_symmetry.space_group_name_H-M   'P 1'
#
loop_
_entity.id
_entity.type
_entity.pdbx_description
1 polymer ?
#
loop_
_entity_poly.entity_id
_entity_poly.type
_entity_poly.pdbx_seq_one_letter_code
_entity_poly.pdbx_strand_id
1 'polypeptide(L)'
;MQHILRCDYEACRQYLMNLEQAVVLDQNPQMLQTFLSHRCDGNRNILHACVSVCFPTSNKETKEEEEAERSERNTFAERLSAVEAIANAISVVSSNGPGNRAGSSSSRSLRLREMMRRSLRAAGLGRHEAGTSSSDHQDPVSPPIAPPSWVPDPPAMDPDGDIDFILAPAVGSLTTAATGTGQGPSTSTIPGPSTEPSVVESKDRKANAHFILKLLCDSVVLQPYLRELLSAKDARGMTPFMSAVSGRAYPAAITILETAQKIAKAETTSNEKEEDVFMVMVCPTGTNPDDSPLYVLCCNDTCSFTWTGAEHINQDIFECRTCGLLESLCCCTECALVCHKGHDCKLKRTSPTAYCDCWEKCKCKTLIAGQKSARLDLLYRLLTTTNLVTMPNSR
;
A
#
# COMPACT_ATOMS: atom_id res chain seq x y z
N MET A 1 16.19 17.99 11.21
CA MET A 1 14.75 17.83 10.91
C MET A 1 14.36 18.37 9.53
N GLN A 2 14.74 19.60 9.14
CA GLN A 2 14.33 20.17 7.85
C GLN A 2 14.75 19.33 6.63
N HIS A 3 15.98 18.78 6.61
CA HIS A 3 16.44 17.88 5.54
C HIS A 3 15.61 16.59 5.44
N ILE A 4 15.18 16.04 6.58
CA ILE A 4 14.32 14.84 6.64
C ILE A 4 12.95 15.15 6.03
N LEU A 5 12.34 16.27 6.43
CA LEU A 5 11.02 16.67 5.93
C LEU A 5 11.01 17.03 4.44
N ARG A 6 12.15 17.53 3.93
CA ARG A 6 12.39 17.79 2.51
C ARG A 6 12.82 16.54 1.74
N CYS A 7 13.06 15.42 2.42
CA CYS A 7 13.56 14.18 1.84
C CYS A 7 14.87 14.35 1.06
N ASP A 8 15.74 15.21 1.60
CA ASP A 8 17.08 15.44 1.06
C ASP A 8 18.03 14.38 1.63
N TYR A 9 18.16 13.28 0.89
CA TYR A 9 18.97 12.13 1.29
C TYR A 9 20.43 12.50 1.51
N GLU A 10 21.02 13.26 0.58
CA GLU A 10 22.44 13.58 0.62
C GLU A 10 22.77 14.54 1.78
N ALA A 11 21.92 15.55 2.03
CA ALA A 11 22.10 16.40 3.20
C ALA A 11 21.92 15.64 4.52
N CYS A 12 20.97 14.70 4.61
CA CYS A 12 20.82 13.85 5.79
C CYS A 12 22.05 12.97 6.02
N ARG A 13 22.61 12.40 4.95
CA ARG A 13 23.84 11.59 5.01
C ARG A 13 25.04 12.41 5.46
N GLN A 14 25.28 13.56 4.86
CA GLN A 14 26.37 14.45 5.26
C GLN A 14 26.22 14.89 6.72
N TYR A 15 25.00 15.21 7.15
CA TYR A 15 24.74 15.60 8.54
C TYR A 15 25.05 14.46 9.53
N LEU A 16 24.69 13.21 9.22
CA LEU A 16 25.01 12.05 10.06
C LEU A 16 26.52 11.75 10.09
N MET A 17 27.22 11.89 8.95
CA MET A 17 28.69 11.72 8.92
C MET A 17 29.39 12.79 9.78
N ASN A 18 28.90 14.03 9.75
CA ASN A 18 29.42 15.10 10.61
C ASN A 18 29.13 14.83 12.09
N LEU A 19 27.95 14.32 12.43
CA LEU A 19 27.62 13.88 13.79
C LEU A 19 28.54 12.74 14.26
N GLU A 20 28.83 11.78 13.40
CA GLU A 20 29.73 10.67 13.71
C GLU A 20 31.15 11.16 14.00
N GLN A 21 31.70 12.02 13.16
CA GLN A 21 33.00 12.64 13.40
C GLN A 21 33.02 13.44 14.71
N ALA A 22 31.97 14.21 14.96
CA ALA A 22 31.84 15.00 16.19
C ALA A 22 31.83 14.12 17.45
N VAL A 23 31.08 13.00 17.44
CA VAL A 23 31.04 12.06 18.56
C VAL A 23 32.37 11.32 18.75
N VAL A 24 33.01 10.88 17.67
CA VAL A 24 34.32 10.18 17.74
C VAL A 24 35.42 11.11 18.27
N LEU A 25 35.36 12.40 17.94
CA LEU A 25 36.32 13.40 18.41
C LEU A 25 35.96 14.00 19.78
N ASP A 26 34.89 13.52 20.44
CA ASP A 26 34.29 14.09 21.66
C ASP A 26 33.99 15.60 21.55
N GLN A 27 33.68 16.04 20.33
CA GLN A 27 33.34 17.41 20.00
C GLN A 27 31.83 17.56 20.01
N ASN A 28 31.32 18.41 20.89
CA ASN A 28 29.93 18.90 20.86
C ASN A 28 28.82 17.83 21.05
N PRO A 29 28.77 17.12 22.21
CA PRO A 29 27.71 16.16 22.53
C PRO A 29 26.30 16.78 22.55
N GLN A 30 26.22 18.11 22.69
CA GLN A 30 24.95 18.84 22.64
C GLN A 30 24.28 18.76 21.26
N MET A 31 25.04 18.63 20.17
CA MET A 31 24.47 18.51 18.82
C MET A 31 23.68 17.21 18.68
N LEU A 32 24.22 16.09 19.19
CA LEU A 32 23.55 14.79 19.21
C LEU A 32 22.29 14.83 20.08
N GLN A 33 22.39 15.38 21.30
CA GLN A 33 21.24 15.51 22.19
C GLN A 33 20.13 16.38 21.60
N THR A 34 20.52 17.48 20.93
CA THR A 34 19.56 18.31 20.18
C THR A 34 18.91 17.50 19.08
N PHE A 35 19.68 16.73 18.30
CA PHE A 35 19.13 15.90 17.22
C PHE A 35 18.16 14.82 17.73
N LEU A 36 18.49 14.14 18.83
CA LEU A 36 17.66 13.09 19.45
C LEU A 36 16.39 13.65 20.10
N SER A 37 16.47 14.83 20.70
CA SER A 37 15.34 15.50 21.37
C SER A 37 14.40 16.21 20.40
N HIS A 38 14.75 16.35 19.11
CA HIS A 38 13.84 16.93 18.14
C HIS A 38 12.52 16.15 18.09
N ARG A 39 11.41 16.90 18.15
CA ARG A 39 10.06 16.41 17.97
C ARG A 39 9.34 17.28 16.93
N CYS A 40 8.44 16.68 16.18
CA CYS A 40 7.46 17.33 15.32
C CYS A 40 6.09 17.31 16.03
N ASP A 41 5.12 18.05 15.48
CA ASP A 41 3.73 18.10 15.96
C ASP A 41 3.20 16.70 16.32
N GLY A 42 2.54 16.62 17.49
CA GLY A 42 2.03 15.38 18.05
C GLY A 42 3.12 14.46 18.61
N ASN A 43 4.21 15.00 19.18
CA ASN A 43 5.29 14.24 19.82
C ASN A 43 6.01 13.22 18.88
N ARG A 44 5.99 13.47 17.57
CA ARG A 44 6.62 12.59 16.59
C ARG A 44 8.13 12.82 16.58
N ASN A 45 8.92 11.77 16.76
CA ASN A 45 10.38 11.87 16.60
C ASN A 45 10.80 11.79 15.11
N ILE A 46 12.11 11.77 14.86
CA ILE A 46 12.69 11.70 13.50
C ILE A 46 12.22 10.48 12.70
N LEU A 47 12.03 9.32 13.35
CA LEU A 47 11.60 8.08 12.67
C LEU A 47 10.13 8.17 12.27
N HIS A 48 9.27 8.69 13.15
CA HIS A 48 7.87 9.00 12.81
C HIS A 48 7.76 9.96 11.64
N ALA A 49 8.65 10.97 11.58
CA ALA A 49 8.68 11.94 10.50
C ALA A 49 9.01 11.27 9.15
N CYS A 50 10.06 10.44 9.09
CA CYS A 50 10.39 9.65 7.89
C CYS A 50 9.22 8.76 7.47
N VAL A 51 8.67 7.99 8.41
CA VAL A 51 7.54 7.08 8.17
C VAL A 51 6.33 7.82 7.60
N SER A 52 6.00 9.01 8.14
CA SER A 52 4.85 9.80 7.68
C SER A 52 4.99 10.22 6.22
N VAL A 53 6.22 10.47 5.74
CA VAL A 53 6.46 10.82 4.33
C VAL A 53 6.43 9.57 3.43
N CYS A 54 6.63 8.38 3.99
CA CYS A 54 6.51 7.12 3.25
C CYS A 54 5.07 6.68 2.98
N PHE A 55 4.06 7.38 3.52
CA PHE A 55 2.66 7.02 3.32
C PHE A 55 2.28 7.13 1.83
N PRO A 56 1.64 6.11 1.24
CA PRO A 56 1.19 6.19 -0.14
C PRO A 56 0.11 7.28 -0.28
N THR A 57 0.23 8.08 -1.34
CA THR A 57 -0.72 9.17 -1.66
C THR A 57 -1.68 8.80 -2.79
N SER A 58 -1.33 7.80 -3.61
CA SER A 58 -2.16 7.25 -4.67
C SER A 58 -1.86 5.76 -4.90
N ASN A 59 -2.69 5.10 -5.71
CA ASN A 59 -2.46 3.72 -6.14
C ASN A 59 -1.62 3.60 -7.42
N LYS A 60 -1.16 4.72 -8.02
CA LYS A 60 -0.43 4.71 -9.29
C LYS A 60 0.87 3.91 -9.20
N GLU A 61 1.66 4.18 -8.16
CA GLU A 61 2.91 3.46 -7.88
C GLU A 61 2.67 1.96 -7.68
N THR A 62 1.59 1.59 -6.99
CA THR A 62 1.25 0.19 -6.73
C THR A 62 0.89 -0.56 -8.02
N LYS A 63 0.19 0.10 -8.96
CA LYS A 63 -0.11 -0.50 -10.27
C LYS A 63 1.16 -0.72 -11.09
N GLU A 64 2.05 0.27 -11.15
CA GLU A 64 3.33 0.18 -11.85
C GLU A 64 4.20 -0.98 -11.32
N GLU A 65 4.26 -1.15 -9.99
CA GLU A 65 4.99 -2.25 -9.36
C GLU A 65 4.34 -3.61 -9.60
N GLU A 66 3.02 -3.71 -9.53
CA GLU A 66 2.29 -4.96 -9.85
C GLU A 66 2.51 -5.39 -11.31
N GLU A 67 2.53 -4.42 -12.24
CA GLU A 67 2.85 -4.66 -13.65
C GLU A 67 4.30 -5.09 -13.85
N ALA A 68 5.25 -4.46 -13.14
CA ALA A 68 6.65 -4.85 -13.16
C ALA A 68 6.87 -6.27 -12.62
N GLU A 69 6.29 -6.61 -11.47
CA GLU A 69 6.37 -7.96 -10.88
C GLU A 69 5.71 -9.02 -11.78
N ARG A 70 4.62 -8.67 -12.46
CA ARG A 70 3.96 -9.56 -13.43
C ARG A 70 4.83 -9.78 -14.66
N SER A 71 5.46 -8.72 -15.16
CA SER A 71 6.43 -8.79 -16.25
C SER A 71 7.60 -9.69 -15.88
N GLU A 72 8.21 -9.50 -14.71
CA GLU A 72 9.31 -10.35 -14.24
C GLU A 72 8.91 -11.82 -14.12
N ARG A 73 7.73 -12.13 -13.54
CA ARG A 73 7.21 -13.50 -13.46
C ARG A 73 7.01 -14.13 -14.84
N ASN A 74 6.51 -13.36 -15.81
CA ASN A 74 6.38 -13.83 -17.19
C ASN A 74 7.76 -14.14 -17.80
N THR A 75 8.75 -13.25 -17.64
CA THR A 75 10.11 -13.49 -18.15
C THR A 75 10.76 -14.73 -17.50
N PHE A 76 10.51 -14.96 -16.20
CA PHE A 76 11.00 -16.16 -15.51
C PHE A 76 10.34 -17.43 -16.05
N ALA A 77 9.02 -17.42 -16.24
CA ALA A 77 8.29 -18.54 -16.82
C ALA A 77 8.76 -18.85 -18.26
N GLU A 78 9.02 -17.81 -19.06
CA GLU A 78 9.59 -17.95 -20.40
C GLU A 78 10.99 -18.56 -20.37
N ARG A 79 11.88 -18.09 -19.47
CA ARG A 79 13.22 -18.66 -19.29
C ARG A 79 13.15 -20.13 -18.87
N LEU A 80 12.25 -20.47 -17.95
CA LEU A 80 12.06 -21.86 -17.50
C LEU A 80 11.54 -22.73 -18.66
N SER A 81 10.58 -22.24 -19.44
CA SER A 81 10.09 -22.92 -20.63
C SER A 81 11.18 -23.11 -21.70
N ALA A 82 12.08 -22.14 -21.88
CA ALA A 82 13.20 -22.26 -22.81
C ALA A 82 14.22 -23.33 -22.34
N VAL A 83 14.52 -23.38 -21.04
CA VAL A 83 15.35 -24.42 -20.44
C VAL A 83 14.74 -25.81 -20.65
N GLU A 84 13.43 -25.95 -20.45
CA GLU A 84 12.72 -27.22 -20.73
C GLU A 84 12.78 -27.61 -22.21
N ALA A 85 12.66 -26.66 -23.13
CA ALA A 85 12.77 -26.91 -24.57
C ALA A 85 14.17 -27.41 -24.95
N ILE A 86 15.23 -26.81 -24.39
CA ILE A 86 16.62 -27.23 -24.59
C ILE A 86 16.84 -28.64 -24.04
N ALA A 87 16.37 -28.93 -22.82
CA ALA A 87 16.50 -30.26 -22.21
C ALA A 87 15.81 -31.35 -23.06
N ASN A 88 14.62 -31.05 -23.61
CA ASN A 88 13.93 -31.96 -24.52
C ASN A 88 14.70 -32.17 -25.83
N ALA A 89 15.27 -31.10 -26.42
CA ALA A 89 16.07 -31.20 -27.65
C ALA A 89 17.34 -32.04 -27.44
N ILE A 90 18.06 -31.84 -26.33
CA ILE A 90 19.24 -32.64 -25.97
C ILE A 90 18.84 -34.12 -25.82
N SER A 91 17.73 -34.42 -25.14
CA SER A 91 17.25 -35.78 -25.00
C SER A 91 16.96 -36.47 -26.33
N VAL A 92 16.45 -35.74 -27.34
CA VAL A 92 16.18 -36.28 -28.68
C VAL A 92 17.49 -36.54 -29.44
N VAL A 93 18.48 -35.66 -29.32
CA VAL A 93 19.79 -35.82 -29.97
C VAL A 93 20.61 -36.94 -29.34
N SER A 94 20.57 -37.10 -28.01
CA SER A 94 21.23 -38.22 -27.31
C SER A 94 20.66 -39.60 -27.70
N SER A 95 19.39 -39.66 -28.11
CA SER A 95 18.78 -40.89 -28.64
C SER A 95 19.11 -41.20 -30.11
N ASN A 96 19.78 -40.29 -30.83
CA ASN A 96 20.15 -40.45 -32.25
C ASN A 96 21.67 -40.60 -32.49
N GLY A 97 22.46 -40.87 -31.46
CA GLY A 97 23.89 -41.18 -31.62
C GLY A 97 24.12 -42.48 -32.39
N PRO A 98 25.10 -42.55 -33.31
CA PRO A 98 25.42 -43.77 -34.04
C PRO A 98 26.19 -44.73 -33.11
N GLY A 99 25.47 -45.64 -32.46
CA GLY A 99 26.09 -46.65 -31.60
C GLY A 99 25.12 -47.73 -31.15
N ASN A 100 25.28 -48.92 -31.72
CA ASN A 100 24.73 -50.23 -31.31
C ASN A 100 23.20 -50.40 -31.16
N ARG A 101 22.62 -51.02 -32.19
CA ARG A 101 21.38 -51.79 -32.07
C ARG A 101 21.62 -53.01 -31.18
N ALA A 102 21.01 -53.04 -30.00
CA ALA A 102 20.67 -54.27 -29.29
C ALA A 102 19.17 -54.25 -29.01
N GLY A 103 18.47 -55.25 -29.55
CA GLY A 103 17.02 -55.36 -29.46
C GLY A 103 16.53 -55.67 -28.05
N SER A 104 15.43 -55.03 -27.68
CA SER A 104 14.38 -55.70 -26.92
C SER A 104 13.06 -54.95 -27.05
N SER A 105 12.09 -55.65 -27.62
CA SER A 105 10.69 -55.27 -27.65
C SER A 105 10.14 -55.27 -26.23
N SER A 106 9.78 -54.10 -25.71
CA SER A 106 8.83 -54.04 -24.59
C SER A 106 7.96 -52.79 -24.70
N SER A 107 6.69 -53.07 -25.01
CA SER A 107 5.45 -52.33 -24.79
C SER A 107 5.45 -50.79 -24.81
N ARG A 108 4.63 -50.29 -25.74
CA ARG A 108 4.19 -48.90 -25.91
C ARG A 108 3.59 -48.35 -24.61
N SER A 109 4.37 -47.61 -23.83
CA SER A 109 3.83 -46.71 -22.82
C SER A 109 3.62 -45.34 -23.47
N LEU A 110 2.36 -45.04 -23.82
CA LEU A 110 1.95 -43.68 -24.10
C LEU A 110 2.16 -42.86 -22.82
N ARG A 111 3.21 -42.03 -22.79
CA ARG A 111 3.44 -41.13 -21.65
C ARG A 111 2.21 -40.22 -21.52
N LEU A 112 1.65 -40.16 -20.32
CA LEU A 112 0.50 -39.34 -19.89
C LEU A 112 0.51 -37.89 -20.46
N ARG A 113 1.70 -37.36 -20.73
CA ARG A 113 1.96 -36.05 -21.36
C ARG A 113 1.50 -35.93 -22.83
N GLU A 114 1.59 -36.99 -23.62
CA GLU A 114 1.07 -37.06 -25.01
C GLU A 114 -0.47 -37.06 -25.01
N MET A 115 -1.06 -37.71 -24.00
CA MET A 115 -2.51 -37.79 -23.81
C MET A 115 -3.09 -36.42 -23.45
N MET A 116 -2.48 -35.69 -22.51
CA MET A 116 -2.93 -34.34 -22.13
C MET A 116 -2.80 -33.30 -23.27
N ARG A 117 -1.76 -33.39 -24.11
CA ARG A 117 -1.63 -32.52 -25.29
C ARG A 117 -2.68 -32.79 -26.37
N ARG A 118 -3.12 -34.04 -26.53
CA ARG A 118 -4.22 -34.40 -27.44
C ARG A 118 -5.58 -33.94 -26.90
N SER A 119 -5.79 -33.99 -25.58
CA SER A 119 -7.03 -33.51 -24.94
C SER A 119 -7.22 -31.99 -25.05
N LEU A 120 -6.15 -31.19 -24.94
CA LEU A 120 -6.22 -29.73 -25.09
C LEU A 120 -6.48 -29.29 -26.54
N ARG A 121 -6.02 -30.06 -27.54
CA ARG A 121 -6.35 -29.80 -28.96
C ARG A 121 -7.75 -30.26 -29.36
N ALA A 122 -8.34 -31.22 -28.64
CA ALA A 122 -9.72 -31.65 -28.87
C ALA A 122 -10.76 -30.71 -28.24
N ALA A 123 -10.37 -29.85 -27.28
CA ALA A 123 -11.26 -28.90 -26.61
C ALA A 123 -11.38 -27.55 -27.33
N GLY A 124 -10.67 -27.33 -28.43
CA GLY A 124 -10.73 -26.09 -29.20
C GLY A 124 -10.90 -26.40 -30.68
N LEU A 125 -12.15 -26.53 -31.13
CA LEU A 125 -12.68 -26.15 -32.46
C LEU A 125 -14.07 -26.79 -32.65
N GLY A 126 -15.11 -25.95 -32.61
CA GLY A 126 -16.49 -26.33 -32.95
C GLY A 126 -17.41 -25.12 -32.85
N ARG A 127 -17.46 -24.31 -33.90
CA ARG A 127 -18.31 -23.14 -34.08
C ARG A 127 -19.47 -23.51 -35.04
N HIS A 128 -20.70 -23.12 -34.69
CA HIS A 128 -21.96 -23.09 -35.49
C HIS A 128 -22.56 -24.48 -35.89
N GLU A 129 -23.88 -24.73 -35.96
CA GLU A 129 -25.07 -23.89 -36.15
C GLU A 129 -26.38 -24.65 -35.78
N ALA A 130 -27.45 -23.87 -35.50
CA ALA A 130 -28.90 -24.13 -35.67
C ALA A 130 -29.59 -25.41 -35.11
N GLY A 131 -30.63 -25.19 -34.29
CA GLY A 131 -31.63 -26.21 -33.95
C GLY A 131 -32.70 -25.72 -32.98
N THR A 132 -33.86 -25.37 -33.53
CA THR A 132 -35.10 -24.91 -32.89
C THR A 132 -35.69 -25.88 -31.86
N SER A 133 -36.22 -25.38 -30.73
CA SER A 133 -37.51 -25.83 -30.18
C SER A 133 -38.01 -24.96 -29.02
N SER A 134 -39.34 -24.80 -29.07
CA SER A 134 -40.30 -24.08 -28.26
C SER A 134 -40.41 -24.51 -26.79
N SER A 135 -40.74 -23.58 -25.90
CA SER A 135 -41.98 -23.66 -25.08
C SER A 135 -42.20 -22.39 -24.24
N ASP A 136 -43.39 -21.83 -24.42
CA ASP A 136 -43.98 -20.72 -23.70
C ASP A 136 -44.20 -21.03 -22.21
N HIS A 137 -43.96 -20.04 -21.36
CA HIS A 137 -44.81 -19.76 -20.18
C HIS A 137 -44.72 -18.27 -19.83
N GLN A 138 -45.79 -17.55 -20.18
CA GLN A 138 -46.08 -16.18 -19.76
C GLN A 138 -46.91 -16.20 -18.47
N ASP A 139 -46.65 -15.25 -17.57
CA ASP A 139 -47.60 -14.73 -16.57
C ASP A 139 -47.24 -13.27 -16.22
N PRO A 140 -48.17 -12.45 -15.71
CA PRO A 140 -48.56 -11.22 -16.40
C PRO A 140 -47.96 -9.89 -15.90
N VAL A 141 -48.03 -8.93 -16.82
CA VAL A 141 -47.52 -7.55 -16.79
C VAL A 141 -48.38 -6.64 -15.90
N SER A 142 -47.75 -5.82 -15.05
CA SER A 142 -48.34 -4.63 -14.41
C SER A 142 -48.02 -3.36 -15.21
N PRO A 143 -48.92 -2.35 -15.25
CA PRO A 143 -48.82 -1.21 -16.18
C PRO A 143 -47.72 -0.21 -15.80
N PRO A 144 -47.15 0.53 -16.78
CA PRO A 144 -46.03 1.44 -16.51
C PRO A 144 -46.51 2.78 -15.93
N ILE A 145 -45.87 3.21 -14.85
CA ILE A 145 -45.97 4.58 -14.32
C ILE A 145 -44.99 5.45 -15.11
N ALA A 146 -45.49 6.53 -15.72
CA ALA A 146 -44.70 7.50 -16.45
C ALA A 146 -43.78 8.30 -15.51
N PRO A 147 -42.50 8.55 -15.85
CA PRO A 147 -41.66 9.48 -15.10
C PRO A 147 -42.01 10.94 -15.46
N PRO A 148 -42.02 11.88 -14.50
CA PRO A 148 -42.05 13.30 -14.82
C PRO A 148 -40.76 13.71 -15.53
N SER A 149 -40.91 14.28 -16.72
CA SER A 149 -39.87 14.95 -17.48
C SER A 149 -39.33 16.15 -16.70
N TRP A 150 -38.09 16.07 -16.19
CA TRP A 150 -37.12 17.19 -16.09
C TRP A 150 -35.87 16.76 -15.29
N VAL A 151 -34.86 16.24 -15.99
CA VAL A 151 -33.43 16.38 -15.65
C VAL A 151 -32.67 16.33 -16.99
N PRO A 152 -31.74 17.26 -17.30
CA PRO A 152 -30.91 17.11 -18.50
C PRO A 152 -30.01 15.88 -18.35
N ASP A 153 -29.92 15.06 -19.39
CA ASP A 153 -28.98 13.94 -19.43
C ASP A 153 -27.53 14.44 -19.19
N PRO A 154 -26.74 13.80 -18.33
CA PRO A 154 -25.32 14.09 -18.21
C PRO A 154 -24.60 13.69 -19.51
N PRO A 155 -23.55 14.42 -19.94
CA PRO A 155 -22.84 14.08 -21.15
C PRO A 155 -22.20 12.68 -21.04
N ALA A 156 -22.23 11.94 -22.15
CA ALA A 156 -21.60 10.63 -22.25
C ALA A 156 -20.12 10.71 -21.86
N MET A 157 -19.75 9.99 -20.80
CA MET A 157 -18.36 9.79 -20.39
C MET A 157 -17.71 8.76 -21.33
N ASP A 158 -16.60 9.19 -21.95
CA ASP A 158 -15.69 8.36 -22.72
C ASP A 158 -15.05 7.29 -21.82
N PRO A 159 -14.96 6.00 -22.21
CA PRO A 159 -14.46 4.93 -21.34
C PRO A 159 -12.97 5.03 -20.96
N ASP A 160 -12.22 6.02 -21.48
CA ASP A 160 -10.77 6.15 -21.29
C ASP A 160 -10.34 7.48 -20.63
N GLY A 161 -11.22 8.17 -19.88
CA GLY A 161 -10.93 9.45 -19.23
C GLY A 161 -10.28 9.36 -17.83
N ASP A 162 -9.06 9.88 -17.69
CA ASP A 162 -8.28 10.01 -16.45
C ASP A 162 -9.04 10.63 -15.25
N ILE A 163 -9.02 9.94 -14.11
CA ILE A 163 -9.66 10.33 -12.84
C ILE A 163 -8.90 11.41 -12.03
N ASP A 164 -7.88 12.06 -12.62
CA ASP A 164 -6.98 12.97 -11.89
C ASP A 164 -7.58 14.36 -11.57
N PHE A 165 -8.81 14.66 -11.99
CA PHE A 165 -9.40 15.99 -11.79
C PHE A 165 -10.13 16.19 -10.43
N ILE A 166 -10.37 15.13 -9.63
CA ILE A 166 -11.16 15.25 -8.38
C ILE A 166 -10.31 15.52 -7.13
N LEU A 167 -8.97 15.50 -7.21
CA LEU A 167 -8.08 15.59 -6.03
C LEU A 167 -7.14 16.81 -5.99
N ALA A 168 -7.56 17.97 -6.52
CA ALA A 168 -6.82 19.21 -6.29
C ALA A 168 -6.99 19.69 -4.83
N PRO A 169 -5.90 19.93 -4.05
CA PRO A 169 -6.02 20.50 -2.71
C PRO A 169 -6.27 22.00 -2.81
N ALA A 170 -7.38 22.48 -2.24
CA ALA A 170 -7.54 23.89 -1.91
C ALA A 170 -6.61 24.23 -0.73
N VAL A 171 -5.42 24.75 -1.02
CA VAL A 171 -4.63 25.53 -0.05
C VAL A 171 -5.20 26.94 -0.03
N GLY A 172 -5.86 27.29 1.07
CA GLY A 172 -6.36 28.64 1.31
C GLY A 172 -5.21 29.63 1.49
N SER A 173 -5.29 30.76 0.80
CA SER A 173 -4.48 31.93 1.09
C SER A 173 -5.40 33.15 1.15
N LEU A 174 -5.53 33.74 2.34
CA LEU A 174 -6.19 35.01 2.58
C LEU A 174 -5.37 36.13 1.91
N THR A 175 -5.99 36.95 1.04
CA THR A 175 -5.72 38.39 0.98
C THR A 175 -6.95 39.15 0.45
N THR A 176 -7.03 40.41 0.87
CA THR A 176 -8.13 41.38 0.78
C THR A 176 -8.29 42.05 -0.59
N ALA A 177 -9.50 42.57 -0.80
CA ALA A 177 -10.08 43.36 -1.91
C ALA A 177 -9.16 44.29 -2.74
N ALA A 178 -9.44 44.38 -4.06
CA ALA A 178 -9.85 45.60 -4.78
C ALA A 178 -10.03 45.37 -6.31
N THR A 179 -10.88 46.21 -6.90
CA THR A 179 -11.37 46.34 -8.29
C THR A 179 -10.33 46.59 -9.39
N GLY A 180 -10.59 46.15 -10.63
CA GLY A 180 -9.96 46.73 -11.84
C GLY A 180 -10.01 45.86 -13.11
N THR A 181 -10.46 46.45 -14.22
CA THR A 181 -10.73 45.88 -15.55
C THR A 181 -9.51 45.79 -16.48
N GLY A 182 -9.46 44.76 -17.36
CA GLY A 182 -9.01 44.91 -18.76
C GLY A 182 -7.66 44.32 -19.19
N GLN A 183 -7.73 43.38 -20.15
CA GLN A 183 -6.83 43.10 -21.31
C GLN A 183 -5.30 42.95 -21.12
N GLY A 184 -4.77 41.77 -21.52
CA GLY A 184 -3.35 41.61 -21.92
C GLY A 184 -3.14 41.89 -23.42
N PRO A 185 -2.03 41.42 -24.05
CA PRO A 185 -0.71 41.06 -23.50
C PRO A 185 0.47 41.70 -24.31
N SER A 186 1.71 41.69 -23.79
CA SER A 186 2.96 41.53 -24.59
C SER A 186 4.24 41.47 -23.74
N THR A 187 4.97 40.36 -23.90
CA THR A 187 6.44 40.21 -24.02
C THR A 187 7.38 41.19 -23.32
N SER A 188 8.16 40.70 -22.34
CA SER A 188 9.61 40.45 -22.42
C SER A 188 10.17 40.39 -21.00
N THR A 189 10.86 39.31 -20.62
CA THR A 189 11.96 39.44 -19.63
C THR A 189 12.95 38.29 -19.77
N ILE A 190 14.21 38.70 -19.67
CA ILE A 190 15.48 37.98 -19.67
C ILE A 190 15.51 36.88 -18.59
N PRO A 191 16.13 35.71 -18.82
CA PRO A 191 16.28 34.70 -17.78
C PRO A 191 17.44 35.08 -16.84
N GLY A 192 17.12 35.43 -15.59
CA GLY A 192 18.06 35.43 -14.47
C GLY A 192 18.12 34.05 -13.81
N PRO A 193 19.21 33.69 -13.11
CA PRO A 193 19.34 32.38 -12.48
C PRO A 193 18.56 32.35 -11.18
N SER A 194 17.28 31.96 -11.24
CA SER A 194 16.52 31.55 -10.06
C SER A 194 16.83 30.09 -9.76
N THR A 195 17.71 29.84 -8.81
CA THR A 195 17.77 28.57 -8.06
C THR A 195 16.51 28.46 -7.20
N GLU A 196 15.39 28.12 -7.81
CA GLU A 196 14.31 27.47 -7.10
C GLU A 196 14.70 26.00 -6.92
N PRO A 197 14.59 25.42 -5.71
CA PRO A 197 14.82 23.99 -5.55
C PRO A 197 13.77 23.25 -6.36
N SER A 198 14.22 22.45 -7.33
CA SER A 198 13.37 21.60 -8.15
C SER A 198 12.40 20.84 -7.26
N VAL A 199 11.10 20.95 -7.55
CA VAL A 199 10.06 20.14 -6.91
C VAL A 199 10.42 18.68 -7.15
N VAL A 200 11.02 18.03 -6.16
CA VAL A 200 11.30 16.59 -6.19
C VAL A 200 9.96 15.89 -6.38
N GLU A 201 9.84 15.03 -7.39
CA GLU A 201 8.60 14.31 -7.67
C GLU A 201 8.15 13.51 -6.44
N SER A 202 6.83 13.36 -6.27
CA SER A 202 6.26 12.69 -5.08
C SER A 202 6.80 11.26 -4.88
N LYS A 203 7.11 10.56 -5.98
CA LYS A 203 7.66 9.20 -5.98
C LYS A 203 9.09 9.18 -5.43
N ASP A 204 9.95 10.06 -5.93
CA ASP A 204 11.33 10.22 -5.47
C ASP A 204 11.38 10.65 -4.02
N ARG A 205 10.45 11.52 -3.61
CA ARG A 205 10.35 11.96 -2.22
C ARG A 205 10.08 10.80 -1.25
N LYS A 206 9.16 9.89 -1.59
CA LYS A 206 8.84 8.70 -0.79
C LYS A 206 10.00 7.72 -0.75
N ALA A 207 10.64 7.46 -1.89
CA ALA A 207 11.82 6.61 -1.97
C ALA A 207 12.98 7.17 -1.12
N ASN A 208 13.25 8.48 -1.25
CA ASN A 208 14.27 9.17 -0.46
C ASN A 208 13.95 9.14 1.04
N ALA A 209 12.70 9.32 1.44
CA ALA A 209 12.29 9.19 2.84
C ALA A 209 12.57 7.79 3.40
N HIS A 210 12.35 6.74 2.61
CA HIS A 210 12.66 5.36 3.00
C HIS A 210 14.17 5.12 3.08
N PHE A 211 14.96 5.67 2.14
CA PHE A 211 16.42 5.61 2.23
C PHE A 211 16.98 6.35 3.44
N ILE A 212 16.41 7.52 3.79
CA ILE A 212 16.77 8.25 5.01
C ILE A 212 16.41 7.42 6.24
N LEU A 213 15.24 6.79 6.28
CA LEU A 213 14.85 5.91 7.39
C LEU A 213 15.87 4.78 7.57
N LYS A 214 16.26 4.11 6.48
CA LYS A 214 17.27 3.04 6.51
C LYS A 214 18.62 3.56 7.00
N LEU A 215 19.04 4.71 6.49
CA LEU A 215 20.28 5.38 6.91
C LEU A 215 20.28 5.71 8.42
N LEU A 216 19.15 6.16 8.97
CA LEU A 216 19.02 6.40 10.41
C LEU A 216 19.08 5.11 11.21
N CYS A 217 18.39 4.05 10.75
CA CYS A 217 18.39 2.74 11.39
C CYS A 217 19.76 2.03 11.37
N ASP A 218 20.57 2.28 10.34
CA ASP A 218 21.90 1.67 10.18
C ASP A 218 23.02 2.55 10.78
N SER A 219 22.71 3.75 11.29
CA SER A 219 23.70 4.68 11.84
C SER A 219 24.32 4.18 13.14
N VAL A 220 25.65 4.03 13.16
CA VAL A 220 26.43 3.60 14.34
C VAL A 220 26.29 4.56 15.52
N VAL A 221 26.17 5.86 15.25
CA VAL A 221 26.02 6.90 16.28
C VAL A 221 24.65 6.82 16.96
N LEU A 222 23.63 6.44 16.20
CA LEU A 222 22.26 6.36 16.70
C LEU A 222 21.97 5.01 17.37
N GLN A 223 22.75 3.95 17.11
CA GLN A 223 22.54 2.61 17.67
C GLN A 223 22.16 2.61 19.16
N PRO A 224 22.87 3.32 20.07
CA PRO A 224 22.54 3.31 21.50
C PRO A 224 21.18 3.93 21.84
N TYR A 225 20.62 4.74 20.95
CA TYR A 225 19.38 5.49 21.14
C TYR A 225 18.22 4.94 20.32
N LEU A 226 18.47 3.99 19.41
CA LEU A 226 17.43 3.47 18.52
C LEU A 226 16.32 2.75 19.30
N ARG A 227 16.64 2.04 20.39
CA ARG A 227 15.62 1.44 21.26
C ARG A 227 14.64 2.49 21.78
N GLU A 228 15.15 3.61 22.31
CA GLU A 228 14.32 4.71 22.80
C GLU A 228 13.48 5.34 21.66
N LEU A 229 14.11 5.62 20.52
CA LEU A 229 13.43 6.23 19.37
C LEU A 229 12.33 5.32 18.79
N LEU A 230 12.56 4.01 18.75
CA LEU A 230 11.60 3.03 18.25
C LEU A 230 10.48 2.73 19.26
N SER A 231 10.75 2.90 20.56
CA SER A 231 9.76 2.69 21.63
C SER A 231 8.94 3.95 21.93
N ALA A 232 9.41 5.12 21.49
CA ALA A 232 8.74 6.39 21.71
C ALA A 232 7.35 6.41 21.05
N LYS A 233 6.37 6.92 21.79
CA LYS A 233 4.99 7.05 21.33
C LYS A 233 4.68 8.47 20.89
N ASP A 234 4.01 8.60 19.75
CA ASP A 234 3.40 9.86 19.33
C ASP A 234 2.19 10.22 20.22
N ALA A 235 1.54 11.35 19.93
CA ALA A 235 0.36 11.82 20.67
C ALA A 235 -0.87 10.90 20.54
N ARG A 236 -0.85 9.96 19.59
CA ARG A 236 -1.88 8.91 19.42
C ARG A 236 -1.49 7.62 20.14
N GLY A 237 -0.35 7.58 20.82
CA GLY A 237 0.15 6.39 21.51
C GLY A 237 0.85 5.38 20.59
N MET A 238 1.14 5.73 19.34
CA MET A 238 1.74 4.83 18.36
C MET A 238 3.26 4.95 18.34
N THR A 239 3.95 3.81 18.21
CA THR A 239 5.38 3.78 17.87
C THR A 239 5.62 4.08 16.38
N PRO A 240 6.87 4.31 15.92
CA PRO A 240 7.16 4.45 14.49
C PRO A 240 6.66 3.25 13.68
N PHE A 241 6.78 2.03 14.23
CA PHE A 241 6.29 0.80 13.61
C PHE A 241 4.76 0.82 13.46
N MET A 242 4.03 1.08 14.54
CA MET A 242 2.57 1.17 14.54
C MET A 242 2.07 2.26 13.57
N SER A 243 2.76 3.40 13.52
CA SER A 243 2.47 4.49 12.58
C SER A 243 2.68 4.06 11.12
N ALA A 244 3.74 3.28 10.83
CA ALA A 244 4.02 2.79 9.49
C ALA A 244 2.93 1.82 9.00
N VAL A 245 2.48 0.91 9.87
CA VAL A 245 1.38 -0.01 9.58
C VAL A 245 0.07 0.75 9.38
N SER A 246 -0.28 1.66 10.29
CA SER A 246 -1.51 2.47 10.22
C SER A 246 -1.57 3.36 8.98
N GLY A 247 -0.41 3.85 8.52
CA GLY A 247 -0.30 4.67 7.32
C GLY A 247 0.00 3.89 6.05
N ARG A 248 -0.08 2.55 6.07
CA ARG A 248 0.15 1.66 4.90
C ARG A 248 1.54 1.82 4.26
N ALA A 249 2.53 2.31 5.01
CA ALA A 249 3.94 2.38 4.59
C ALA A 249 4.66 1.07 4.93
N TYR A 250 4.22 -0.02 4.31
CA TYR A 250 4.69 -1.37 4.64
C TYR A 250 6.21 -1.56 4.45
N PRO A 251 6.87 -1.02 3.40
CA PRO A 251 8.33 -1.11 3.28
C PRO A 251 9.08 -0.47 4.46
N ALA A 252 8.60 0.69 4.92
CA ALA A 252 9.16 1.37 6.09
C ALA A 252 8.90 0.55 7.37
N ALA A 253 7.71 -0.04 7.50
CA ALA A 253 7.39 -0.92 8.62
C ALA A 253 8.31 -2.15 8.67
N ILE A 254 8.60 -2.79 7.53
CA ILE A 254 9.54 -3.92 7.44
C ILE A 254 10.94 -3.48 7.88
N THR A 255 11.44 -2.35 7.38
CA THR A 255 12.76 -1.82 7.80
C THR A 255 12.81 -1.60 9.31
N ILE A 256 11.78 -0.99 9.89
CA ILE A 256 11.70 -0.78 11.34
C ILE A 256 11.65 -2.10 12.11
N LEU A 257 10.87 -3.08 11.64
CA LEU A 257 10.76 -4.39 12.27
C LEU A 257 12.12 -5.12 12.29
N GLU A 258 12.83 -5.12 11.17
CA GLU A 258 14.16 -5.71 11.05
C GLU A 258 15.17 -5.01 11.99
N THR A 259 15.12 -3.68 12.08
CA THR A 259 15.95 -2.92 13.02
C THR A 259 15.62 -3.26 14.48
N ALA A 260 14.33 -3.35 14.83
CA ALA A 260 13.89 -3.74 16.16
C ALA A 260 14.38 -5.16 16.54
N GLN A 261 14.36 -6.11 15.60
CA GLN A 261 14.91 -7.45 15.81
C GLN A 261 16.43 -7.43 16.03
N LYS A 262 17.17 -6.63 15.26
CA LYS A 262 18.62 -6.49 15.43
C LYS A 262 18.97 -5.94 16.82
N ILE A 263 18.24 -4.92 17.27
CA ILE A 263 18.43 -4.30 18.59
C ILE A 263 18.10 -5.29 19.70
N ALA A 264 16.95 -5.97 19.62
CA ALA A 264 16.55 -6.96 20.61
C ALA A 264 17.61 -8.06 20.79
N LYS A 265 18.18 -8.56 19.68
CA LYS A 265 19.28 -9.54 19.69
C LYS A 265 20.56 -9.01 20.31
N ALA A 266 20.94 -7.76 20.02
CA ALA A 266 22.15 -7.14 20.57
C ALA A 266 22.03 -6.88 22.08
N GLU A 267 20.83 -6.57 22.57
CA GLU A 267 20.57 -6.23 23.98
C GLU A 267 20.30 -7.44 24.88
N THR A 268 20.27 -8.67 24.33
CA THR A 268 20.15 -9.93 25.11
C THR A 268 21.25 -10.14 26.16
N THR A 269 22.30 -9.33 26.14
CA THR A 269 23.34 -9.29 27.18
C THR A 269 22.85 -8.66 28.50
N SER A 270 21.68 -8.01 28.49
CA SER A 270 21.01 -7.43 29.66
C SER A 270 19.97 -8.42 30.25
N ASN A 271 19.62 -8.30 31.54
CA ASN A 271 18.70 -9.21 32.24
C ASN A 271 17.25 -9.27 31.67
N GLU A 272 16.94 -8.53 30.62
CA GLU A 272 15.64 -8.49 29.96
C GLU A 272 15.54 -9.55 28.86
N LYS A 273 14.36 -10.15 28.67
CA LYS A 273 14.15 -11.14 27.61
C LYS A 273 14.13 -10.44 26.25
N GLU A 274 14.73 -11.06 25.25
CA GLU A 274 14.75 -10.58 23.85
C GLU A 274 13.34 -10.19 23.35
N GLU A 275 12.34 -11.03 23.65
CA GLU A 275 10.95 -10.83 23.25
C GLU A 275 10.35 -9.57 23.87
N ASP A 276 10.65 -9.27 25.13
CA ASP A 276 10.12 -8.09 25.83
C ASP A 276 10.71 -6.81 25.22
N VAL A 277 12.02 -6.77 24.97
CA VAL A 277 12.71 -5.64 24.31
C VAL A 277 12.15 -5.41 22.92
N PHE A 278 11.98 -6.49 22.14
CA PHE A 278 11.41 -6.43 20.80
C PHE A 278 9.98 -5.88 20.81
N MET A 279 9.13 -6.42 21.67
CA MET A 279 7.72 -6.05 21.72
C MET A 279 7.49 -4.61 22.20
N VAL A 280 8.36 -4.04 23.03
CA VAL A 280 8.29 -2.62 23.41
C VAL A 280 8.44 -1.68 22.20
N MET A 281 9.18 -2.06 21.17
CA MET A 281 9.31 -1.26 19.93
C MET A 281 8.15 -1.52 18.93
N VAL A 282 7.62 -2.74 18.91
CA VAL A 282 6.62 -3.19 17.93
C VAL A 282 5.19 -2.91 18.40
N CYS A 283 4.85 -3.34 19.60
CA CYS A 283 3.52 -3.19 20.21
C CYS A 283 3.69 -3.13 21.75
N PRO A 284 4.00 -1.93 22.30
CA PRO A 284 4.28 -1.78 23.71
C PRO A 284 3.09 -2.18 24.61
N THR A 285 3.37 -2.59 25.84
CA THR A 285 2.33 -2.91 26.83
C THR A 285 1.39 -1.73 27.05
N GLY A 286 0.09 -2.01 27.21
CA GLY A 286 -0.96 -1.00 27.34
C GLY A 286 -1.42 -0.39 26.02
N THR A 287 -0.94 -0.89 24.87
CA THR A 287 -1.53 -0.57 23.56
C THR A 287 -2.98 -1.03 23.53
N ASN A 288 -3.88 -0.19 22.98
CA ASN A 288 -5.27 -0.57 22.78
C ASN A 288 -5.32 -1.80 21.85
N PRO A 289 -6.11 -2.84 22.16
CA PRO A 289 -6.23 -4.01 21.29
C PRO A 289 -6.55 -3.68 19.81
N ASP A 290 -7.34 -2.64 19.56
CA ASP A 290 -7.69 -2.19 18.21
C ASP A 290 -6.55 -1.44 17.50
N ASP A 291 -5.49 -1.08 18.22
CA ASP A 291 -4.26 -0.49 17.68
C ASP A 291 -3.14 -1.54 17.53
N SER A 292 -3.41 -2.82 17.81
CA SER A 292 -2.48 -3.91 17.54
C SER A 292 -2.03 -3.88 16.08
N PRO A 293 -0.71 -3.84 15.78
CA PRO A 293 -0.22 -3.78 14.41
C PRO A 293 -0.74 -4.91 13.52
N LEU A 294 -0.87 -6.12 14.06
CA LEU A 294 -1.40 -7.26 13.32
C LEU A 294 -2.87 -7.05 12.96
N TYR A 295 -3.68 -6.57 13.91
CA TYR A 295 -5.09 -6.27 13.68
C TYR A 295 -5.26 -5.15 12.65
N VAL A 296 -4.53 -4.04 12.81
CA VAL A 296 -4.57 -2.91 11.86
C VAL A 296 -4.11 -3.35 10.47
N LEU A 297 -3.07 -4.18 10.37
CA LEU A 297 -2.61 -4.71 9.08
C LEU A 297 -3.68 -5.54 8.37
N CYS A 298 -4.43 -6.35 9.13
CA CYS A 298 -5.57 -7.11 8.60
C CYS A 298 -6.74 -6.20 8.19
N CYS A 299 -7.03 -5.14 8.97
CA CYS A 299 -8.09 -4.18 8.64
C CYS A 299 -7.74 -3.19 7.53
N ASN A 300 -6.47 -3.14 7.09
CA ASN A 300 -6.03 -2.27 5.99
C ASN A 300 -6.46 -2.79 4.60
N ASP A 301 -7.69 -3.24 4.46
CA ASP A 301 -8.29 -3.52 3.17
C ASP A 301 -8.76 -2.25 2.47
N THR A 302 -9.10 -2.37 1.19
CA THR A 302 -9.52 -1.26 0.35
C THR A 302 -11.02 -1.04 0.47
N CYS A 303 -11.44 0.22 0.41
CA CYS A 303 -12.85 0.59 0.32
C CYS A 303 -13.54 -0.16 -0.82
N SER A 304 -14.76 -0.65 -0.61
CA SER A 304 -15.50 -1.34 -1.67
C SER A 304 -15.72 -0.51 -2.94
N PHE A 305 -15.74 0.82 -2.81
CA PHE A 305 -15.82 1.75 -3.93
C PHE A 305 -14.68 1.57 -4.94
N THR A 306 -13.49 1.08 -4.53
CA THR A 306 -12.34 0.93 -5.45
C THR A 306 -12.56 -0.12 -6.54
N TRP A 307 -13.51 -1.04 -6.35
CA TRP A 307 -13.81 -2.12 -7.31
C TRP A 307 -15.28 -2.14 -7.77
N THR A 308 -16.18 -1.42 -7.10
CA THR A 308 -17.58 -1.26 -7.49
C THR A 308 -17.88 0.06 -8.19
N GLY A 309 -17.09 1.11 -7.92
CA GLY A 309 -17.47 2.47 -8.31
C GLY A 309 -18.84 2.84 -7.75
N ALA A 310 -19.70 3.42 -8.59
CA ALA A 310 -21.07 3.81 -8.23
C ALA A 310 -22.10 2.67 -8.39
N GLU A 311 -21.66 1.43 -8.63
CA GLU A 311 -22.55 0.28 -8.73
C GLU A 311 -23.02 -0.18 -7.35
N HIS A 312 -24.34 -0.31 -7.16
CA HIS A 312 -24.89 -0.78 -5.89
C HIS A 312 -24.71 -2.30 -5.77
N ILE A 313 -24.05 -2.73 -4.71
CA ILE A 313 -23.81 -4.14 -4.41
C ILE A 313 -24.39 -4.53 -3.05
N ASN A 314 -24.70 -5.81 -2.87
CA ASN A 314 -25.09 -6.33 -1.55
C ASN A 314 -23.85 -6.39 -0.62
N GLN A 315 -23.79 -5.49 0.36
CA GLN A 315 -22.70 -5.42 1.33
C GLN A 315 -23.19 -4.84 2.66
N ASP A 316 -22.47 -5.13 3.75
CA ASP A 316 -22.70 -4.44 5.01
C ASP A 316 -22.35 -2.96 4.88
N ILE A 317 -23.31 -2.11 5.23
CA ILE A 317 -23.16 -0.66 5.18
C ILE A 317 -23.48 0.00 6.53
N PHE A 318 -22.78 1.09 6.80
CA PHE A 318 -22.82 1.78 8.08
C PHE A 318 -23.26 3.23 7.89
N GLU A 319 -24.16 3.69 8.76
CA GLU A 319 -24.38 5.12 8.96
C GLU A 319 -23.33 5.64 9.96
N CYS A 320 -22.79 6.85 9.73
CA CYS A 320 -21.87 7.51 10.64
C CYS A 320 -22.42 8.87 11.06
N ARG A 321 -22.95 8.94 12.29
CA ARG A 321 -23.56 10.18 12.82
C ARG A 321 -22.53 11.26 13.06
N THR A 322 -21.32 10.89 13.46
CA THR A 322 -20.21 11.83 13.69
C THR A 322 -19.78 12.54 12.39
N CYS A 323 -19.79 11.84 11.25
CA CYS A 323 -19.36 12.39 9.96
C CYS A 323 -20.51 12.87 9.07
N GLY A 324 -21.77 12.61 9.45
CA GLY A 324 -22.93 12.94 8.63
C GLY A 324 -23.12 12.02 7.41
N LEU A 325 -22.68 10.77 7.49
CA LEU A 325 -23.07 9.72 6.53
C LEU A 325 -24.40 9.12 6.99
N LEU A 326 -25.49 9.81 6.68
CA LEU A 326 -26.85 9.50 7.10
C LEU A 326 -27.78 9.37 5.89
N GLU A 327 -28.97 8.82 6.11
CA GLU A 327 -30.03 8.68 5.11
C GLU A 327 -29.57 7.90 3.87
N SER A 328 -29.35 8.56 2.74
CA SER A 328 -28.89 7.94 1.50
C SER A 328 -27.39 7.63 1.51
N LEU A 329 -26.60 8.28 2.37
CA LEU A 329 -25.16 8.11 2.42
C LEU A 329 -24.76 7.02 3.41
N CYS A 330 -23.75 6.25 3.04
CA CYS A 330 -23.21 5.21 3.92
C CYS A 330 -21.73 4.97 3.70
N CYS A 331 -21.12 4.17 4.57
CA CYS A 331 -19.77 3.66 4.35
C CYS A 331 -19.70 2.14 4.49
N CYS A 332 -18.76 1.53 3.77
CA CYS A 332 -18.50 0.09 3.87
C CYS A 332 -17.76 -0.27 5.17
N THR A 333 -17.69 -1.56 5.47
CA THR A 333 -16.99 -2.12 6.64
C THR A 333 -15.56 -1.59 6.80
N GLU A 334 -14.78 -1.54 5.73
CA GLU A 334 -13.38 -1.10 5.77
C GLU A 334 -13.27 0.37 6.16
N CYS A 335 -14.18 1.21 5.64
CA CYS A 335 -14.24 2.63 5.99
C CYS A 335 -14.70 2.82 7.44
N ALA A 336 -15.66 2.04 7.91
CA ALA A 336 -16.12 2.09 9.29
C ALA A 336 -14.98 1.75 10.27
N LEU A 337 -14.14 0.77 9.93
CA LEU A 337 -13.01 0.34 10.76
C LEU A 337 -11.81 1.32 10.74
N VAL A 338 -11.55 1.97 9.61
CA VAL A 338 -10.33 2.77 9.41
C VAL A 338 -10.59 4.28 9.40
N CYS A 339 -11.55 4.74 8.59
CA CYS A 339 -11.84 6.16 8.41
C CYS A 339 -12.71 6.71 9.54
N HIS A 340 -13.61 5.88 10.06
CA HIS A 340 -14.55 6.25 11.11
C HIS A 340 -14.28 5.52 12.43
N LYS A 341 -13.02 5.11 12.64
CA LYS A 341 -12.57 4.51 13.89
C LYS A 341 -12.89 5.44 15.07
N GLY A 342 -13.63 4.93 16.05
CA GLY A 342 -14.02 5.67 17.26
C GLY A 342 -15.21 6.64 17.05
N HIS A 343 -15.88 6.62 15.90
CA HIS A 343 -17.08 7.41 15.66
C HIS A 343 -18.36 6.63 16.01
N ASP A 344 -19.51 7.31 16.08
CA ASP A 344 -20.83 6.66 16.20
C ASP A 344 -21.26 6.10 14.85
N CYS A 345 -20.69 4.93 14.52
CA CYS A 345 -20.98 4.12 13.34
C CYS A 345 -21.91 2.97 13.67
N LYS A 346 -23.02 2.84 12.94
CA LYS A 346 -24.03 1.78 13.15
C LYS A 346 -24.38 1.08 11.85
N LEU A 347 -24.52 -0.24 11.91
CA LEU A 347 -24.94 -1.05 10.76
C LEU A 347 -26.36 -0.67 10.36
N LYS A 348 -26.55 -0.36 9.08
CA LYS A 348 -27.86 -0.04 8.51
C LYS A 348 -28.53 -1.33 8.04
N ARG A 349 -29.67 -1.68 8.66
CA ARG A 349 -30.42 -2.92 8.35
C ARG A 349 -31.34 -2.81 7.14
N THR A 350 -31.53 -1.59 6.62
CA THR A 350 -32.41 -1.26 5.50
C THR A 350 -31.56 -0.85 4.29
N SER A 351 -32.00 -1.24 3.09
CA SER A 351 -31.26 -1.04 1.82
C SER A 351 -29.92 -1.82 1.79
N PRO A 352 -29.94 -3.16 1.66
CA PRO A 352 -28.73 -3.99 1.70
C PRO A 352 -27.82 -3.77 0.49
N THR A 353 -28.31 -3.11 -0.56
CA THR A 353 -27.55 -2.77 -1.76
C THR A 353 -27.15 -1.30 -1.77
N ALA A 354 -25.86 -1.01 -1.76
CA ALA A 354 -25.30 0.34 -1.88
C ALA A 354 -23.83 0.27 -2.31
N TYR A 355 -23.27 1.40 -2.75
CA TYR A 355 -21.83 1.61 -2.81
C TYR A 355 -21.38 2.48 -1.62
N CYS A 356 -20.07 2.63 -1.41
CA CYS A 356 -19.55 3.40 -0.28
C CYS A 356 -19.39 4.90 -0.61
N ASP A 357 -19.95 5.77 0.22
CA ASP A 357 -19.90 7.24 0.10
C ASP A 357 -18.88 7.91 1.03
N CYS A 358 -17.97 7.13 1.65
CA CYS A 358 -17.00 7.67 2.61
C CYS A 358 -16.22 8.87 2.05
N TRP A 359 -15.93 8.86 0.75
CA TRP A 359 -15.18 9.92 0.07
C TRP A 359 -15.94 11.25 -0.03
N GLU A 360 -17.28 11.24 0.02
CA GLU A 360 -18.09 12.46 -0.07
C GLU A 360 -17.96 13.34 1.19
N LYS A 361 -17.79 12.70 2.35
CA LYS A 361 -17.72 13.40 3.65
C LYS A 361 -16.31 13.44 4.22
N CYS A 362 -15.43 12.55 3.80
CA CYS A 362 -14.12 12.35 4.41
C CYS A 362 -13.03 12.10 3.36
N LYS A 363 -11.78 12.41 3.72
CA LYS A 363 -10.61 11.94 2.95
C LYS A 363 -10.44 10.44 3.22
N CYS A 364 -11.08 9.61 2.40
CA CYS A 364 -11.15 8.17 2.59
C CYS A 364 -9.75 7.53 2.51
N LYS A 365 -9.23 7.07 3.65
CA LYS A 365 -7.90 6.45 3.76
C LYS A 365 -7.82 5.07 3.13
N THR A 366 -8.95 4.38 3.01
CA THR A 366 -9.05 3.02 2.48
C THR A 366 -9.18 2.98 0.95
N LEU A 367 -9.28 4.14 0.27
CA LEU A 367 -9.15 4.17 -1.19
C LEU A 367 -7.73 3.81 -1.65
N ILE A 368 -6.73 4.04 -0.79
CA ILE A 368 -5.32 3.79 -1.10
C ILE A 368 -4.92 2.44 -0.50
N ALA A 369 -4.56 1.47 -1.34
CA ALA A 369 -4.23 0.12 -0.91
C ALA A 369 -2.88 0.05 -0.18
N GLY A 370 -1.90 0.81 -0.69
CA GLY A 370 -0.48 0.61 -0.39
C GLY A 370 0.09 -0.60 -1.14
N GLN A 371 1.38 -0.86 -0.96
CA GLN A 371 2.10 -1.92 -1.69
C GLN A 371 1.70 -3.32 -1.18
N LYS A 372 1.00 -4.11 -2.01
CA LYS A 372 0.42 -5.40 -1.59
C LYS A 372 1.46 -6.46 -1.26
N SER A 373 2.54 -6.57 -2.04
CA SER A 373 3.62 -7.53 -1.79
C SER A 373 4.30 -7.28 -0.45
N ALA A 374 4.62 -6.02 -0.14
CA ALA A 374 5.16 -5.63 1.17
C ALA A 374 4.15 -5.82 2.33
N ARG A 375 2.85 -5.58 2.11
CA ARG A 375 1.81 -5.88 3.12
C ARG A 375 1.81 -7.37 3.49
N LEU A 376 1.89 -8.23 2.47
CA LEU A 376 1.89 -9.68 2.65
C LEU A 376 3.18 -10.16 3.34
N ASP A 377 4.35 -9.66 2.95
CA ASP A 377 5.62 -9.98 3.63
C ASP A 377 5.56 -9.57 5.10
N LEU A 378 5.07 -8.36 5.38
CA LEU A 378 4.92 -7.88 6.76
C LEU A 378 3.96 -8.75 7.58
N LEU A 379 2.86 -9.22 6.99
CA LEU A 379 1.93 -10.13 7.65
C LEU A 379 2.62 -11.44 8.04
N TYR A 380 3.36 -12.06 7.12
CA TYR A 380 4.10 -13.29 7.42
C TYR A 380 5.15 -13.09 8.51
N ARG A 381 5.87 -11.96 8.48
CA ARG A 381 6.85 -11.62 9.53
C ARG A 381 6.19 -11.45 10.89
N LEU A 382 5.07 -10.73 10.98
CA LEU A 382 4.36 -10.57 12.25
C LEU A 382 3.87 -11.92 12.80
N LEU A 383 3.31 -12.78 11.95
CA LEU A 383 2.82 -14.09 12.35
C LEU A 383 3.93 -15.04 12.84
N THR A 384 5.16 -14.88 12.32
CA THR A 384 6.28 -15.78 12.63
C THR A 384 7.20 -15.26 13.72
N THR A 385 7.22 -13.95 13.95
CA THR A 385 8.21 -13.30 14.84
C THR A 385 7.59 -12.64 16.06
N THR A 386 6.26 -12.54 16.14
CA THR A 386 5.55 -11.96 17.29
C THR A 386 4.51 -12.93 17.84
N ASN A 387 4.07 -12.66 19.07
CA ASN A 387 2.95 -13.34 19.71
C ASN A 387 1.62 -12.59 19.56
N LEU A 388 1.53 -11.59 18.66
CA LEU A 388 0.34 -10.73 18.51
C LEU A 388 -0.95 -11.50 18.20
N VAL A 389 -0.84 -12.69 17.61
CA VAL A 389 -2.00 -13.56 17.31
C VAL A 389 -2.72 -14.07 18.56
N THR A 390 -2.02 -14.12 19.70
CA THR A 390 -2.60 -14.60 20.96
C THR A 390 -3.29 -13.48 21.75
N MET A 391 -3.14 -12.23 21.31
CA MET A 391 -3.77 -11.08 21.95
C MET A 391 -5.19 -10.89 21.40
N PRO A 392 -6.23 -10.94 22.25
CA PRO A 392 -7.60 -10.68 21.79
C PRO A 392 -7.75 -9.21 21.39
N ASN A 393 -8.54 -8.96 20.34
CA ASN A 393 -9.00 -7.63 19.99
C ASN A 393 -10.15 -7.19 20.93
N SER A 394 -10.61 -5.95 20.81
CA SER A 394 -11.63 -5.41 21.73
C SER A 394 -13.06 -5.91 21.48
N ARG A 395 -13.28 -6.68 20.40
CA ARG A 395 -14.62 -7.00 19.86
C ARG A 395 -14.95 -8.48 19.90
#